data_AF-A0A0A9WBX2-F1
#
_entry.id   AF-A0A0A9WBX2-F1
#
_cell.length_a   1.000
_cell.length_b   1.000
_cell.length_c   1.000
_cell.angle_alpha   90.00
_cell.angle_beta   90.00
_cell.angle_gamma   90.00
#
_symmetry.space_group_name_H-M   'P 1'
#
loop_
_entity.id
_entity.type
_entity.pdbx_description
1 polymer ?
#
loop_
_entity_poly.entity_id
_entity_poly.type
_entity_poly.pdbx_seq_one_letter_code
_entity_poly.pdbx_strand_id
1 'polypeptide(L)'
;MKNTATVAMHPETRTPFLEAMIPVYLYPFLLTTTQTSAFEQLRHTCLGVISTLLKNNDRSVVELLLTTNFLPHCYTSIEFGGKMTKALGVYILDKIIFEDWGLTTICRVPFRLSPCIITLNNLITSLAGYPRPCSLILRHVVRCYVGLARNKSAREALRRDPPFQLTDGTFLDWLEGDWDTKILLHQLLEILVTPEVPTTI
;
A
#
# COMPACT_ATOMS: atom_id res chain seq x y z
N MET A 1 14.50 15.73 -10.93
CA MET A 1 14.26 14.52 -10.10
C MET A 1 14.83 13.22 -10.66
N LYS A 2 15.24 13.09 -11.94
CA LYS A 2 15.90 11.84 -12.43
C LYS A 2 17.16 11.48 -11.63
N ASN A 3 17.92 12.46 -11.15
CA ASN A 3 19.17 12.24 -10.41
C ASN A 3 18.95 11.73 -8.97
N THR A 4 17.83 12.06 -8.31
CA THR A 4 17.58 11.64 -6.92
C THR A 4 17.24 10.16 -6.82
N ALA A 5 16.58 9.58 -7.84
CA ALA A 5 16.34 8.14 -7.90
C ALA A 5 17.65 7.35 -8.07
N THR A 6 18.60 7.84 -8.89
CA THR A 6 19.91 7.21 -9.07
C THR A 6 20.74 7.22 -7.77
N VAL A 7 20.75 8.34 -7.05
CA VAL A 7 21.42 8.45 -5.73
C VAL A 7 20.75 7.55 -4.68
N ALA A 8 19.42 7.42 -4.71
CA ALA A 8 18.68 6.52 -3.81
C ALA A 8 18.95 5.02 -4.09
N MET A 9 19.36 4.66 -5.31
CA MET A 9 19.65 3.28 -5.71
C MET A 9 21.09 2.84 -5.45
N HIS A 10 22.04 3.78 -5.42
CA HIS A 10 23.45 3.42 -5.31
C HIS A 10 23.78 2.98 -3.87
N PRO A 11 24.36 1.78 -3.66
CA PRO A 11 24.60 1.23 -2.32
C PRO A 11 25.38 2.17 -1.39
N GLU A 12 26.37 2.89 -1.94
CA GLU A 12 27.23 3.79 -1.15
C GLU A 12 26.54 5.09 -0.75
N THR A 13 25.55 5.57 -1.50
CA THR A 13 24.89 6.85 -1.22
C THR A 13 23.52 6.69 -0.57
N ARG A 14 22.97 5.47 -0.55
CA ARG A 14 21.68 5.17 0.04
C ARG A 14 21.63 5.50 1.53
N THR A 15 22.59 5.03 2.32
CA THR A 15 22.60 5.27 3.78
C THR A 15 22.70 6.76 4.09
N PRO A 16 23.67 7.53 3.52
CA PRO A 16 23.70 8.98 3.68
C PRO A 16 22.42 9.68 3.21
N PHE A 17 21.75 9.17 2.17
CA PHE A 17 20.48 9.72 1.68
C PHE A 17 19.34 9.58 2.69
N LEU A 18 19.29 8.46 3.41
CA LEU A 18 18.31 8.21 4.47
C LEU A 18 18.64 9.01 5.74
N GLU A 19 19.92 9.03 6.14
CA GLU A 19 20.40 9.79 7.31
C GLU A 19 20.18 11.29 7.16
N ALA A 20 20.34 11.81 5.94
CA ALA A 20 20.06 13.21 5.61
C ALA A 20 18.56 13.53 5.47
N MET A 21 17.66 12.57 5.74
CA MET A 21 16.21 12.75 5.66
C MET A 21 15.71 13.25 4.29
N ILE A 22 16.48 13.03 3.22
CA ILE A 22 16.16 13.55 1.87
C ILE A 22 14.77 13.10 1.38
N PRO A 23 14.30 11.85 1.62
CA PRO A 23 12.95 11.44 1.25
C PRO A 23 11.83 12.35 1.80
N VAL A 24 12.01 12.91 2.99
CA VAL A 24 10.99 13.72 3.69
C VAL A 24 10.71 15.02 2.94
N TYR A 25 11.72 15.58 2.26
CA TYR A 25 11.55 16.78 1.44
C TYR A 25 10.63 16.57 0.22
N LEU A 26 10.30 15.32 -0.11
CA LEU A 26 9.36 15.01 -1.19
C LEU A 26 7.89 15.07 -0.73
N TYR A 27 7.62 15.02 0.57
CA TYR A 27 6.27 14.88 1.13
C TYR A 27 5.34 16.05 0.78
N PRO A 28 5.78 17.33 0.77
CA PRO A 28 4.93 18.45 0.37
C PRO A 28 4.36 18.29 -1.04
N PHE A 29 5.14 17.71 -1.96
CA PHE A 29 4.68 17.48 -3.34
C PHE A 29 3.61 16.40 -3.43
N LEU A 30 3.66 15.41 -2.54
CA LEU A 30 2.68 14.32 -2.45
C LEU A 30 1.33 14.74 -1.85
N LEU A 31 1.27 15.90 -1.17
CA LEU A 31 0.01 16.47 -0.66
C LEU A 31 -0.80 17.23 -1.71
N THR A 32 -0.22 17.51 -2.87
CA THR A 32 -0.90 18.28 -3.90
C THR A 32 -2.10 17.51 -4.43
N THR A 33 -3.29 18.13 -4.46
CA THR A 33 -4.53 17.50 -4.97
C THR A 33 -4.90 17.99 -6.36
N THR A 34 -4.18 18.96 -6.90
CA THR A 34 -4.37 19.51 -8.24
C THR A 34 -4.21 18.43 -9.31
N GLN A 35 -5.19 18.35 -10.21
CA GLN A 35 -5.34 17.31 -11.23
C GLN A 35 -4.71 17.68 -12.58
N THR A 36 -3.82 18.68 -12.63
CA THR A 36 -3.10 18.99 -13.87
C THR A 36 -2.01 17.97 -14.12
N SER A 37 -1.69 17.74 -15.40
CA SER A 37 -0.64 16.80 -15.81
C SER A 37 0.71 17.05 -15.12
N ALA A 38 1.07 18.32 -14.89
CA ALA A 38 2.32 18.69 -14.21
C ALA A 38 2.35 18.22 -12.75
N PHE A 39 1.27 18.44 -11.98
CA PHE A 39 1.21 17.99 -10.58
C PHE A 39 1.11 16.46 -10.46
N GLU A 40 0.44 15.81 -11.41
CA GLU A 40 0.39 14.35 -11.46
C GLU A 40 1.77 13.74 -11.73
N GLN A 41 2.52 14.27 -12.69
CA GLN A 41 3.91 13.85 -12.96
C GLN A 41 4.83 14.09 -11.76
N LEU A 42 4.63 15.20 -11.05
CA LEU A 42 5.38 15.52 -9.84
C LEU A 42 5.13 14.48 -8.74
N ARG A 43 3.86 14.17 -8.43
CA ARG A 43 3.50 13.12 -7.46
C ARG A 43 4.05 11.76 -7.86
N HIS A 44 3.85 11.38 -9.12
CA HIS A 44 4.34 10.12 -9.67
C HIS A 44 5.86 9.99 -9.51
N THR A 45 6.60 11.05 -9.82
CA THR A 45 8.06 11.06 -9.72
C THR A 45 8.53 10.97 -8.27
N CYS A 46 7.88 11.68 -7.34
CA CYS A 46 8.18 11.61 -5.92
C CYS A 46 7.95 10.20 -5.37
N LEU A 47 6.79 9.59 -5.67
CA LEU A 47 6.52 8.19 -5.29
C LEU A 47 7.50 7.22 -5.96
N GLY A 48 7.96 7.50 -7.18
CA GLY A 48 8.97 6.70 -7.86
C GLY A 48 10.29 6.60 -7.07
N VAL A 49 10.73 7.70 -6.45
CA VAL A 49 11.90 7.71 -5.56
C VAL A 49 11.66 6.85 -4.32
N ILE A 50 10.51 7.03 -3.65
CA ILE A 50 10.14 6.25 -2.45
C ILE A 50 10.01 4.75 -2.76
N SER A 51 9.31 4.40 -3.83
CA SER A 51 9.14 3.03 -4.32
C SER A 51 10.50 2.37 -4.60
N THR A 52 11.42 3.13 -5.19
CA THR A 52 12.77 2.65 -5.49
C THR A 52 13.57 2.35 -4.23
N LEU A 53 13.44 3.18 -3.18
CA LEU A 53 14.07 2.91 -1.88
C LEU A 53 13.58 1.60 -1.26
N LEU A 54 12.30 1.27 -1.43
CA LEU A 54 11.68 0.06 -0.87
C LEU A 54 11.99 -1.23 -1.66
N LYS A 55 12.54 -1.16 -2.88
CA LYS A 55 12.83 -2.34 -3.70
C LYS A 55 13.78 -3.34 -3.02
N ASN A 56 14.68 -2.85 -2.17
CA ASN A 56 15.65 -3.68 -1.46
C ASN A 56 15.07 -4.35 -0.21
N ASN A 57 13.78 -4.20 0.08
CA ASN A 57 13.09 -4.71 1.28
C ASN A 57 13.83 -4.35 2.59
N ASP A 58 14.40 -3.15 2.61
CA ASP A 58 15.20 -2.64 3.70
C ASP A 58 14.29 -2.01 4.77
N ARG A 59 14.31 -2.60 5.96
CA ARG A 59 13.50 -2.18 7.10
C ARG A 59 13.77 -0.73 7.50
N SER A 60 15.00 -0.23 7.35
CA SER A 60 15.33 1.16 7.74
C SER A 60 14.51 2.20 6.95
N VAL A 61 14.14 1.88 5.70
CA VAL A 61 13.26 2.73 4.90
C VAL A 61 11.84 2.70 5.41
N VAL A 62 11.32 1.53 5.78
CA VAL A 62 9.98 1.40 6.38
C VAL A 62 9.91 2.16 7.71
N GLU A 63 10.95 2.05 8.53
CA GLU A 63 11.12 2.81 9.78
C GLU A 63 11.12 4.31 9.53
N LEU A 64 11.91 4.80 8.57
CA LEU A 64 11.92 6.21 8.17
C LEU A 64 10.53 6.68 7.75
N LEU A 65 9.85 5.97 6.84
CA LEU A 65 8.54 6.38 6.33
C LEU A 65 7.48 6.46 7.44
N LEU A 66 7.46 5.48 8.36
CA LEU A 66 6.46 5.45 9.43
C LEU A 66 6.76 6.37 10.62
N THR A 67 8.03 6.69 10.88
CA THR A 67 8.42 7.66 11.92
C THR A 67 8.25 9.10 11.46
N THR A 68 8.39 9.37 10.16
CA THR A 68 8.22 10.70 9.55
C THR A 68 6.80 10.98 9.06
N ASN A 69 5.82 10.14 9.41
CA ASN A 69 4.41 10.29 9.06
C ASN A 69 4.13 10.30 7.54
N PHE A 70 4.73 9.37 6.79
CA PHE A 70 4.51 9.24 5.34
C PHE A 70 3.08 8.82 4.95
N LEU A 71 2.39 8.03 5.77
CA LEU A 71 1.13 7.35 5.39
C LEU A 71 0.04 8.30 4.86
N PRO A 72 -0.25 9.47 5.47
CA PRO A 72 -1.22 10.42 4.91
C PRO A 72 -0.89 10.83 3.46
N HIS A 73 0.39 11.06 3.15
CA HIS A 73 0.85 11.40 1.80
C HIS A 73 0.62 10.26 0.80
N CYS A 74 0.83 9.02 1.26
CA CYS A 74 0.54 7.82 0.48
C CYS A 74 -0.96 7.69 0.19
N TYR A 75 -1.80 7.91 1.20
CA TYR A 75 -3.25 7.84 1.08
C TYR A 75 -3.79 8.90 0.12
N THR A 76 -3.33 10.16 0.24
CA THR A 76 -3.69 11.23 -0.71
C THR A 76 -3.34 10.85 -2.16
N SER A 77 -2.18 10.23 -2.37
CA SER A 77 -1.77 9.79 -3.71
C SER A 77 -2.61 8.63 -4.24
N ILE A 78 -3.05 7.72 -3.38
CA ILE A 78 -3.96 6.61 -3.73
C ILE A 78 -5.37 7.13 -4.02
N GLU A 79 -5.82 8.14 -3.29
CA GLU A 79 -7.17 8.69 -3.41
C GLU A 79 -7.31 9.59 -4.64
N PHE A 80 -6.38 10.53 -4.83
CA PHE A 80 -6.48 11.58 -5.85
C PHE A 80 -5.54 11.40 -7.05
N GLY A 81 -4.64 10.41 -7.03
CA GLY A 81 -3.72 10.17 -8.14
C GLY A 81 -4.40 9.60 -9.39
N GLY A 82 -3.75 9.74 -10.54
CA GLY A 82 -4.08 8.97 -11.74
C GLY A 82 -3.70 7.49 -11.60
N LYS A 83 -4.11 6.67 -12.58
CA LYS A 83 -3.92 5.20 -12.58
C LYS A 83 -2.52 4.75 -12.14
N MET A 84 -1.47 5.37 -12.69
CA MET A 84 -0.08 5.00 -12.38
C MET A 84 0.38 5.46 -11.00
N THR A 85 -0.07 6.62 -10.54
CA THR A 85 0.23 7.13 -9.18
C THR A 85 -0.47 6.30 -8.12
N LYS A 86 -1.74 5.91 -8.34
CA LYS A 86 -2.45 4.97 -7.48
C LYS A 86 -1.73 3.63 -7.39
N ALA A 87 -1.28 3.09 -8.53
CA ALA A 87 -0.51 1.84 -8.57
C ALA A 87 0.78 1.91 -7.75
N LEU A 88 1.56 3.00 -7.86
CA LEU A 88 2.75 3.21 -7.04
C LEU A 88 2.42 3.40 -5.56
N GLY A 89 1.37 4.16 -5.24
CA GLY A 89 0.94 4.38 -3.86
C GLY A 89 0.56 3.08 -3.17
N VAL A 90 -0.27 2.25 -3.80
CA VAL A 90 -0.66 0.96 -3.23
C VAL A 90 0.51 -0.03 -3.19
N TYR A 91 1.44 0.01 -4.15
CA TYR A 91 2.68 -0.76 -4.08
C TYR A 91 3.52 -0.40 -2.85
N ILE A 92 3.67 0.89 -2.56
CA ILE A 92 4.41 1.36 -1.39
C ILE A 92 3.70 0.91 -0.11
N LEU A 93 2.38 1.02 -0.06
CA LEU A 93 1.58 0.57 1.07
C LEU A 93 1.71 -0.95 1.30
N ASP A 94 1.65 -1.77 0.23
CA ASP A 94 1.92 -3.22 0.25
C ASP A 94 3.29 -3.49 0.85
N LYS A 95 4.34 -2.79 0.40
CA LYS A 95 5.71 -2.96 0.94
C LYS A 95 5.81 -2.65 2.43
N ILE A 96 5.14 -1.60 2.91
CA ILE A 96 5.12 -1.24 4.32
C ILE A 96 4.36 -2.30 5.14
N ILE A 97 3.20 -2.76 4.66
CA ILE A 97 2.36 -3.76 5.35
C ILE A 97 3.03 -5.14 5.36
N PHE A 98 3.80 -5.49 4.33
CA PHE A 98 4.41 -6.81 4.24
C PHE A 98 5.67 -6.94 5.12
N GLU A 99 6.26 -5.82 5.54
CA GLU A 99 7.35 -5.79 6.51
C GLU A 99 6.80 -5.88 7.95
N ASP A 100 7.39 -6.74 8.78
CA ASP A 100 6.82 -7.13 10.08
C ASP A 100 6.73 -5.96 11.07
N TRP A 101 7.75 -5.10 11.11
CA TRP A 101 7.73 -3.91 11.95
C TRP A 101 6.72 -2.88 11.43
N GLY A 102 6.61 -2.73 10.10
CA GLY A 102 5.63 -1.88 9.43
C GLY A 102 4.19 -2.29 9.74
N LEU A 103 3.88 -3.58 9.58
CA LEU A 103 2.57 -4.16 9.95
C LEU A 103 2.25 -3.88 11.42
N THR A 104 3.17 -4.24 12.32
CA THR A 104 2.98 -4.06 13.77
C THR A 104 2.72 -2.59 14.10
N THR A 105 3.43 -1.68 13.45
CA THR A 105 3.32 -0.23 13.65
C THR A 105 2.01 0.34 13.13
N ILE A 106 1.50 -0.13 11.99
CA ILE A 106 0.18 0.26 11.45
C ILE A 106 -0.93 -0.27 12.35
N CYS A 107 -0.86 -1.54 12.76
CA CYS A 107 -1.89 -2.21 13.55
C CYS A 107 -1.86 -1.85 15.04
N ARG A 108 -0.83 -1.15 15.52
CA ARG A 108 -0.66 -0.85 16.96
C ARG A 108 -1.80 -0.01 17.53
N VAL A 109 -2.31 0.94 16.76
CA VAL A 109 -3.36 1.87 17.21
C VAL A 109 -4.44 2.03 16.12
N PRO A 110 -5.73 2.11 16.50
CA PRO A 110 -6.82 2.28 15.54
C PRO A 110 -6.64 3.50 14.62
N PHE A 111 -6.06 4.59 15.15
CA PHE A 111 -5.79 5.82 14.39
C PHE A 111 -4.88 5.61 13.16
N ARG A 112 -4.02 4.57 13.15
CA ARG A 112 -3.20 4.24 11.98
C ARG A 112 -3.84 3.17 11.10
N LEU A 113 -4.49 2.18 11.70
CA LEU A 113 -5.13 1.08 11.00
C LEU A 113 -6.39 1.51 10.23
N SER A 114 -7.27 2.29 10.84
CA SER A 114 -8.57 2.65 10.25
C SER A 114 -8.42 3.43 8.93
N PRO A 115 -7.58 4.48 8.83
CA PRO A 115 -7.35 5.15 7.55
C PRO A 115 -6.79 4.20 6.48
N CYS A 116 -5.92 3.27 6.85
CA CYS A 116 -5.38 2.26 5.92
C CYS A 116 -6.50 1.41 5.31
N ILE A 117 -7.40 0.86 6.14
CA ILE A 117 -8.53 0.04 5.68
C ILE A 117 -9.49 0.87 4.85
N ILE A 118 -9.83 2.08 5.28
CA ILE A 118 -10.74 3.00 4.56
C ILE A 118 -10.17 3.33 3.17
N THR A 119 -8.88 3.66 3.07
CA THR A 119 -8.25 3.94 1.77
C THR A 119 -8.29 2.74 0.84
N LEU A 120 -8.04 1.52 1.34
CA LEU A 120 -8.13 0.29 0.54
C LEU A 120 -9.57 -0.01 0.09
N ASN A 121 -10.56 0.13 0.97
CA ASN A 121 -11.98 -0.06 0.66
C ASN A 121 -12.45 0.94 -0.41
N ASN A 122 -12.08 2.21 -0.26
CA ASN A 122 -12.41 3.26 -1.24
C ASN A 122 -11.76 2.99 -2.59
N LEU A 123 -10.51 2.52 -2.60
CA LEU A 123 -9.81 2.15 -3.82
C LEU A 123 -10.50 0.98 -4.53
N ILE A 124 -10.85 -0.09 -3.82
CA ILE A 124 -11.61 -1.22 -4.38
C ILE A 124 -12.94 -0.77 -4.98
N THR A 125 -13.70 0.03 -4.23
CA THR A 125 -14.99 0.55 -4.67
C THR A 125 -14.83 1.39 -5.95
N SER A 126 -13.79 2.23 -5.99
CA SER A 126 -13.45 3.01 -7.18
C SER A 126 -13.04 2.13 -8.35
N LEU A 127 -12.28 1.05 -8.11
CA LEU A 127 -11.85 0.12 -9.16
C LEU A 127 -13.04 -0.51 -9.84
N ALA A 128 -14.04 -1.00 -9.09
CA ALA A 128 -15.24 -1.67 -9.60
C ALA A 128 -16.01 -0.84 -10.66
N GLY A 129 -15.91 0.49 -10.61
CA GLY A 129 -16.52 1.38 -11.60
C GLY A 129 -15.74 1.55 -12.92
N TYR A 130 -14.52 1.03 -13.03
CA TYR A 130 -13.71 1.16 -14.25
C TYR A 130 -13.81 -0.09 -15.14
N PRO A 131 -14.00 0.07 -16.47
CA PRO A 131 -14.14 -1.08 -17.37
C PRO A 131 -12.88 -1.95 -17.47
N ARG A 132 -11.68 -1.38 -17.27
CA ARG A 132 -10.39 -2.12 -17.22
C ARG A 132 -9.36 -1.38 -16.33
N PRO A 133 -9.29 -1.67 -15.02
CA PRO A 133 -8.24 -1.10 -14.20
C PRO A 133 -6.88 -1.73 -14.45
N CYS A 134 -5.85 -1.22 -13.77
CA CYS A 134 -4.53 -1.84 -13.80
C CYS A 134 -4.57 -3.09 -12.91
N SER A 135 -4.32 -4.27 -13.48
CA SER A 135 -4.24 -5.53 -12.70
C SER A 135 -3.27 -5.44 -11.52
N LEU A 136 -2.20 -4.63 -11.67
CA LEU A 136 -1.25 -4.35 -10.60
C LEU A 136 -1.92 -3.76 -9.35
N ILE A 137 -2.89 -2.86 -9.51
CA ILE A 137 -3.56 -2.22 -8.37
C ILE A 137 -4.32 -3.27 -7.58
N LEU A 138 -5.17 -4.08 -8.25
CA LEU A 138 -5.95 -5.13 -7.59
C LEU A 138 -5.03 -6.10 -6.86
N ARG A 139 -3.95 -6.56 -7.51
CA ARG A 139 -2.98 -7.45 -6.87
C ARG A 139 -2.36 -6.86 -5.61
N HIS A 140 -1.89 -5.61 -5.65
CA HIS A 140 -1.32 -4.96 -4.46
C HIS A 140 -2.35 -4.72 -3.37
N VAL A 141 -3.59 -4.40 -3.72
CA VAL A 141 -4.70 -4.27 -2.77
C VAL A 141 -4.96 -5.60 -2.06
N VAL A 142 -5.12 -6.70 -2.80
CA VAL A 142 -5.33 -8.04 -2.21
C VAL A 142 -4.15 -8.41 -1.31
N ARG A 143 -2.91 -8.14 -1.73
CA ARG A 143 -1.72 -8.32 -0.89
C ARG A 143 -1.75 -7.50 0.39
N CYS A 144 -2.23 -6.26 0.34
CA CYS A 144 -2.39 -5.42 1.55
C CYS A 144 -3.38 -6.08 2.52
N TYR A 145 -4.53 -6.58 2.06
CA TYR A 145 -5.48 -7.27 2.94
C TYR A 145 -4.91 -8.56 3.53
N VAL A 146 -4.24 -9.39 2.72
CA VAL A 146 -3.55 -10.59 3.22
C VAL A 146 -2.51 -10.22 4.28
N GLY A 147 -1.72 -9.16 4.03
CA GLY A 147 -0.73 -8.66 4.95
C GLY A 147 -1.34 -8.16 6.26
N LEU A 148 -2.41 -7.36 6.20
CA LEU A 148 -3.16 -6.90 7.38
C LEU A 148 -3.74 -8.07 8.17
N ALA A 149 -4.27 -9.10 7.50
CA ALA A 149 -4.87 -10.26 8.14
C ALA A 149 -3.85 -11.14 8.91
N ARG A 150 -2.53 -10.92 8.72
CA ARG A 150 -1.49 -11.54 9.57
C ARG A 150 -1.53 -11.00 11.00
N ASN A 151 -2.00 -9.77 11.22
CA ASN A 151 -2.17 -9.20 12.55
C ASN A 151 -3.56 -9.53 13.12
N LYS A 152 -3.63 -9.97 14.38
CA LYS A 152 -4.89 -10.38 15.02
C LYS A 152 -5.94 -9.26 15.07
N SER A 153 -5.57 -8.07 15.54
CA SER A 153 -6.50 -6.94 15.67
C SER A 153 -7.04 -6.48 14.31
N ALA A 154 -6.16 -6.38 13.31
CA ALA A 154 -6.58 -6.04 11.95
C ALA A 154 -7.45 -7.13 11.33
N ARG A 155 -7.12 -8.41 11.54
CA ARG A 155 -7.94 -9.55 11.08
C ARG A 155 -9.33 -9.52 11.69
N GLU A 156 -9.48 -9.26 12.97
CA GLU A 156 -10.79 -9.11 13.63
C GLU A 156 -11.60 -7.95 13.03
N ALA A 157 -10.95 -6.81 12.76
CA ALA A 157 -11.60 -5.69 12.08
C ALA A 157 -12.08 -6.06 10.67
N LEU A 158 -11.26 -6.79 9.90
CA LEU A 158 -11.60 -7.27 8.56
C LEU A 158 -12.67 -8.36 8.56
N ARG A 159 -12.77 -9.19 9.61
CA ARG A 159 -13.86 -10.16 9.75
C ARG A 159 -15.20 -9.49 10.04
N ARG A 160 -15.19 -8.41 10.83
CA ARG A 160 -16.40 -7.64 11.15
C ARG A 160 -16.92 -6.88 9.93
N ASP A 161 -16.01 -6.33 9.12
CA ASP A 161 -16.33 -5.54 7.93
C ASP A 161 -15.43 -5.96 6.76
N PRO A 162 -15.75 -7.08 6.09
CA PRO A 162 -14.94 -7.61 5.00
C PRO A 162 -15.03 -6.72 3.74
N PRO A 163 -13.98 -6.66 2.93
CA PRO A 163 -14.00 -5.90 1.67
C PRO A 163 -14.96 -6.56 0.67
N PHE A 164 -16.22 -6.10 0.64
CA PHE A 164 -17.33 -6.78 -0.04
C PHE A 164 -17.07 -7.11 -1.51
N GLN A 165 -16.48 -6.20 -2.29
CA GLN A 165 -16.22 -6.42 -3.72
C GLN A 165 -15.13 -7.48 -3.99
N LEU A 166 -14.32 -7.83 -2.98
CA LEU A 166 -13.41 -8.98 -3.08
C LEU A 166 -14.14 -10.31 -2.80
N THR A 167 -15.34 -10.26 -2.22
CA THR A 167 -16.09 -11.45 -1.77
C THR A 167 -17.30 -11.78 -2.66
N ASP A 168 -17.86 -10.80 -3.37
CA ASP A 168 -19.12 -10.92 -4.10
C ASP A 168 -18.97 -11.33 -5.59
N GLY A 169 -17.73 -11.51 -6.04
CA GLY A 169 -17.41 -11.85 -7.43
C GLY A 169 -17.26 -10.66 -8.37
N THR A 170 -17.28 -9.41 -7.89
CA THR A 170 -17.11 -8.19 -8.71
C THR A 170 -15.90 -8.25 -9.65
N PHE A 171 -14.81 -8.90 -9.23
CA PHE A 171 -13.55 -8.96 -10.00
C PHE A 171 -13.29 -10.29 -10.72
N LEU A 172 -14.26 -11.21 -10.81
CA LEU A 172 -14.05 -12.55 -11.40
C LEU A 172 -13.47 -12.48 -12.82
N ASP A 173 -14.08 -11.66 -13.69
CA ASP A 173 -13.64 -11.48 -15.07
C ASP A 173 -12.23 -10.87 -15.16
N TRP A 174 -11.86 -10.02 -14.20
CA TRP A 174 -10.54 -9.38 -14.21
C TRP A 174 -9.43 -10.30 -13.71
N LEU A 175 -9.81 -11.30 -12.93
CA LEU A 175 -8.90 -12.32 -12.43
C LEU A 175 -8.71 -13.45 -13.46
N GLU A 176 -9.38 -13.40 -14.61
CA GLU A 176 -9.14 -14.34 -15.70
C GLU A 176 -7.68 -14.25 -16.17
N GLY A 177 -6.95 -15.37 -16.08
CA GLY A 177 -5.51 -15.42 -16.39
C GLY A 177 -4.55 -14.91 -15.30
N ASP A 178 -5.01 -14.21 -14.26
CA ASP A 178 -4.18 -13.76 -13.12
C ASP A 178 -4.24 -14.75 -11.95
N TRP A 179 -3.50 -15.86 -12.09
CA TRP A 179 -3.46 -16.94 -11.10
C TRP A 179 -2.87 -16.49 -9.76
N ASP A 180 -1.87 -15.61 -9.78
CA ASP A 180 -1.23 -15.12 -8.55
C ASP A 180 -2.23 -14.35 -7.68
N THR A 181 -3.00 -13.43 -8.28
CA THR A 181 -4.00 -12.66 -7.55
C THR A 181 -5.15 -13.54 -7.08
N LYS A 182 -5.56 -14.56 -7.87
CA LYS A 182 -6.56 -15.56 -7.45
C LYS A 182 -6.14 -16.34 -6.21
N ILE A 183 -4.90 -16.82 -6.16
CA ILE A 183 -4.36 -17.56 -5.01
C ILE A 183 -4.37 -16.66 -3.77
N LEU A 184 -3.92 -15.42 -3.91
CA LEU A 184 -3.91 -14.45 -2.80
C LEU A 184 -5.32 -14.12 -2.31
N LEU A 185 -6.28 -13.98 -3.22
CA LEU A 185 -7.67 -13.75 -2.85
C LEU A 185 -8.25 -14.95 -2.11
N HIS A 186 -8.01 -16.17 -2.59
CA HIS A 186 -8.43 -17.39 -1.91
C HIS A 186 -7.86 -17.46 -0.49
N GLN A 187 -6.55 -17.22 -0.35
CA GLN A 187 -5.87 -17.17 0.95
C GLN A 187 -6.52 -16.14 1.89
N LEU A 188 -6.85 -14.95 1.39
CA LEU A 188 -7.55 -13.94 2.18
C LEU A 188 -8.90 -14.46 2.69
N LEU A 189 -9.72 -15.04 1.80
CA LEU A 189 -11.04 -15.56 2.15
C LEU A 189 -10.94 -16.67 3.21
N GLU A 190 -9.97 -17.59 3.08
CA GLU A 190 -9.71 -18.63 4.08
C GLU A 190 -9.36 -18.05 5.46
N ILE A 191 -8.50 -17.02 5.51
CA ILE A 191 -8.12 -16.36 6.77
C ILE A 191 -9.33 -15.68 7.42
N LEU A 192 -10.22 -15.09 6.62
CA LEU A 192 -11.40 -14.40 7.13
C LEU A 192 -12.48 -15.38 7.63
N VAL A 193 -12.63 -16.54 6.99
CA VAL A 193 -13.64 -17.56 7.36
C VAL A 193 -13.20 -18.43 8.53
N THR A 194 -11.91 -18.75 8.65
CA THR A 194 -11.42 -19.66 9.69
C THR A 194 -11.60 -19.07 11.10
N PRO A 195 -12.37 -19.72 12.00
CA PRO A 195 -12.48 -19.28 13.40
C PRO A 195 -11.12 -19.47 14.10
N GLU A 196 -10.73 -18.52 14.95
CA GLU A 196 -9.53 -18.70 15.78
C GLU A 196 -9.74 -19.87 16.73
N VAL A 197 -8.92 -20.91 16.61
CA VAL A 197 -8.84 -21.95 17.65
C VAL A 197 -8.32 -21.26 18.90
N PRO A 198 -9.05 -21.26 20.03
CA PRO A 198 -8.57 -20.68 21.27
C PRO A 198 -7.29 -21.39 21.65
N THR A 199 -6.18 -20.66 21.69
CA THR A 199 -4.92 -21.16 22.26
C THR A 199 -5.18 -21.33 23.75
N THR A 200 -5.47 -22.57 24.15
CA THR A 200 -5.59 -22.96 25.54
C THR A 200 -4.18 -22.82 26.15
N ILE A 201 -4.03 -21.83 27.04
CA ILE A 201 -2.94 -21.80 28.02
C ILE A 201 -3.52 -22.34 29.32
#